data_AF-A0A3M6U450-F1
#
_entry.id   AF-A0A3M6U450-F1
#
_cell.length_a   1.000
_cell.length_b   1.000
_cell.length_c   1.000
_cell.angle_alpha   90.00
_cell.angle_beta   90.00
_cell.angle_gamma   90.00
#
_symmetry.space_group_name_H-M   'P 1'
#
loop_
_entity.id
_entity.type
_entity.pdbx_description
1 polymer ?
#
loop_
_entity_poly.entity_id
_entity_poly.type
_entity_poly.pdbx_seq_one_letter_code
_entity_poly.pdbx_strand_id
1 'polypeptide(L)'
;MTNELDEDDYIVEFISAGGKNYDYTTRKGKVECRVKGFSMNLNYQVMKQNILNEIRNPLEEQRNTMVAQPKFTRDVKTKWIRTETQVKKYGLVFDKRALDETYLFKSYP
;
A
#
# COMPACT_ATOMS: atom_id res chain seq x y z
N MET A 1 -3.19 25.08 8.80
CA MET A 1 -3.14 23.61 8.75
C MET A 1 -4.58 23.14 8.74
N THR A 2 -5.00 22.40 7.71
CA THR A 2 -6.41 22.00 7.54
C THR A 2 -6.53 20.52 7.88
N ASN A 3 -7.52 20.14 8.69
CA ASN A 3 -7.79 18.73 8.98
C ASN A 3 -8.55 18.11 7.80
N GLU A 4 -8.04 16.99 7.29
CA GLU A 4 -8.68 16.23 6.20
C GLU A 4 -9.70 15.18 6.72
N LEU A 5 -9.72 14.95 8.03
CA LEU A 5 -10.64 14.03 8.70
C LEU A 5 -11.87 14.78 9.21
N ASP A 6 -12.98 14.06 9.31
CA ASP A 6 -14.22 14.59 9.90
C ASP A 6 -14.00 15.02 11.36
N GLU A 7 -14.87 15.90 11.87
CA GLU A 7 -14.87 16.29 13.29
C GLU A 7 -14.97 15.05 14.19
N ASP A 8 -14.14 14.99 15.24
CA ASP A 8 -13.99 13.85 16.16
C ASP A 8 -13.54 12.52 15.52
N ASP A 9 -13.04 12.54 14.29
CA ASP A 9 -12.44 11.37 13.65
C ASP A 9 -10.91 11.41 13.69
N TYR A 10 -10.29 10.25 13.86
CA TYR A 10 -8.84 10.09 13.90
C TYR A 10 -8.45 8.72 13.37
N ILE A 11 -7.22 8.61 12.90
CA ILE A 11 -6.67 7.35 12.39
C ILE A 11 -6.43 6.39 13.56
N VAL A 12 -7.05 5.21 13.48
CA VAL A 12 -6.89 4.12 14.48
C VAL A 12 -5.85 3.09 14.03
N GLU A 13 -5.74 2.83 12.73
CA GLU A 13 -4.76 1.92 12.17
C GLU A 13 -4.11 2.58 10.96
N PHE A 14 -2.78 2.59 10.92
CA PHE A 14 -2.00 3.10 9.81
C PHE A 14 -1.01 2.03 9.35
N ILE A 15 -0.98 1.80 8.05
CA ILE A 15 -0.14 0.80 7.41
C ILE A 15 0.62 1.49 6.29
N SER A 16 1.94 1.28 6.22
CA SER A 16 2.74 1.77 5.10
C SER A 16 3.61 0.65 4.54
N ALA A 17 3.63 0.55 3.22
CA ALA A 17 4.55 -0.32 2.49
C ALA A 17 5.64 0.47 1.73
N GLY A 18 5.67 1.80 1.85
CA GLY A 18 6.69 2.63 1.21
C GLY A 18 6.22 4.06 0.99
N GLY A 19 7.07 4.87 0.34
CA GLY A 19 6.70 6.22 -0.05
C GLY A 19 5.48 6.22 -0.98
N LYS A 20 4.40 6.91 -0.60
CA LYS A 20 3.14 7.00 -1.35
C LYS A 20 2.45 5.64 -1.55
N ASN A 21 2.68 4.71 -0.62
CA ASN A 21 2.04 3.41 -0.52
C ASN A 21 1.63 3.20 0.95
N TYR A 22 0.43 3.68 1.29
CA TYR A 22 -0.09 3.63 2.66
C TYR A 22 -1.59 3.45 2.66
N ASP A 23 -2.06 2.82 3.73
CA ASP A 23 -3.47 2.65 4.02
C ASP A 23 -3.75 3.07 5.46
N TYR A 24 -4.96 3.55 5.70
CA TYR A 24 -5.39 3.86 7.05
C TYR A 24 -6.87 3.56 7.26
N THR A 25 -7.18 3.22 8.52
CA THR A 25 -8.55 3.10 9.01
C THR A 25 -8.77 4.17 10.07
N THR A 26 -9.93 4.83 10.02
CA THR A 26 -10.33 5.85 10.98
C THR A 26 -11.26 5.28 12.04
N ARG A 27 -11.46 6.01 13.14
CA ARG A 27 -12.39 5.63 14.22
C ARG A 27 -13.81 5.44 13.69
N LYS A 28 -14.24 6.28 12.75
CA LYS A 28 -15.58 6.18 12.12
C LYS A 28 -15.70 5.09 11.05
N GLY A 29 -14.65 4.29 10.85
CA GLY A 29 -14.66 3.13 9.95
C GLY A 29 -14.34 3.44 8.49
N LYS A 30 -13.95 4.68 8.15
CA LYS A 30 -13.41 5.01 6.83
C LYS A 30 -12.08 4.27 6.63
N VAL A 31 -12.01 3.45 5.59
CA VAL A 31 -10.79 2.77 5.13
C VAL A 31 -10.35 3.45 3.85
N GLU A 32 -9.11 3.92 3.81
CA GLU A 32 -8.53 4.55 2.64
C GLU A 32 -7.23 3.85 2.26
N CYS A 33 -7.13 3.44 1.00
CA CYS A 33 -5.96 2.77 0.45
C CYS A 33 -5.32 3.66 -0.62
N ARG A 34 -4.04 4.03 -0.43
CA ARG A 34 -3.31 4.95 -1.30
C ARG A 34 -2.03 4.29 -1.80
N VAL A 35 -2.13 3.69 -2.98
CA VAL A 35 -1.00 3.07 -3.67
C VAL A 35 -0.73 3.78 -4.99
N LYS A 36 0.34 4.56 -5.06
CA LYS A 36 0.75 5.21 -6.32
C LYS A 36 1.13 4.16 -7.37
N GLY A 37 0.64 4.34 -8.60
CA GLY A 37 0.98 3.48 -9.73
C GLY A 37 0.00 2.32 -9.96
N PHE A 38 -1.06 2.20 -9.15
CA PHE A 38 -2.16 1.26 -9.34
C PHE A 38 -3.45 2.00 -9.71
N SER A 39 -4.20 1.50 -10.68
CA SER A 39 -5.41 2.16 -11.23
C SER A 39 -6.68 1.93 -10.39
N MET A 40 -6.67 0.91 -9.52
CA MET A 40 -7.76 0.60 -8.60
C MET A 40 -7.21 0.42 -7.19
N ASN A 41 -8.07 0.67 -6.19
CA ASN A 41 -7.77 0.45 -4.78
C ASN A 41 -7.35 -1.01 -4.59
N LEU A 42 -6.08 -1.22 -4.24
CA LEU A 42 -5.67 -2.49 -3.67
C LEU A 42 -6.56 -2.75 -2.44
N ASN A 43 -6.92 -4.02 -2.21
CA ASN A 43 -7.65 -4.36 -1.02
C ASN A 43 -6.73 -4.15 0.20
N TYR A 44 -7.18 -3.34 1.15
CA TYR A 44 -6.54 -3.11 2.45
C TYR A 44 -6.00 -4.39 3.09
N GLN A 45 -6.82 -5.45 3.08
CA GLN A 45 -6.47 -6.73 3.68
C GLN A 45 -5.28 -7.38 2.96
N VAL A 46 -5.20 -7.26 1.63
CA VAL A 46 -4.08 -7.79 0.85
C VAL A 46 -2.80 -7.04 1.19
N MET A 47 -2.85 -5.71 1.28
CA MET A 47 -1.71 -4.89 1.68
C MET A 47 -1.24 -5.22 3.10
N LYS A 48 -2.16 -5.24 4.07
CA LYS A 48 -1.88 -5.58 5.47
C LYS A 48 -1.22 -6.96 5.59
N GLN A 49 -1.79 -7.98 4.96
CA GLN A 49 -1.26 -9.34 5.03
C GLN A 49 0.11 -9.44 4.36
N ASN A 50 0.32 -8.80 3.21
CA ASN A 50 1.61 -8.84 2.53
C ASN A 50 2.72 -8.23 3.40
N ILE A 51 2.46 -7.07 4.01
CA ILE A 51 3.42 -6.40 4.90
C ILE A 51 3.68 -7.22 6.17
N LEU A 52 2.63 -7.76 6.79
CA LEU A 52 2.78 -8.59 7.99
C LEU A 52 3.59 -9.86 7.71
N ASN A 53 3.38 -10.48 6.55
CA ASN A 53 4.15 -11.66 6.13
C ASN A 53 5.61 -11.32 5.87
N GLU A 54 5.89 -10.18 5.24
CA GLU A 54 7.27 -9.72 4.99
C GLU A 54 8.02 -9.41 6.30
N ILE A 55 7.33 -8.88 7.31
CA ILE A 55 7.93 -8.56 8.62
C ILE A 55 8.10 -9.82 9.47
N ARG A 56 7.08 -10.69 9.54
CA ARG A 56 7.08 -11.86 10.43
C ARG A 56 7.87 -13.03 9.87
N ASN A 57 7.88 -13.19 8.56
CA ASN A 57 8.52 -14.28 7.85
C ASN A 57 9.31 -13.71 6.66
N PRO A 58 10.44 -13.02 6.90
CA PRO A 58 11.25 -12.51 5.81
C PRO A 58 11.75 -13.67 4.94
N LEU A 59 11.68 -13.49 3.62
CA LEU A 59 12.25 -14.43 2.64
C LEU A 59 13.50 -13.79 2.02
N GLU A 60 14.33 -14.63 1.39
CA GLU A 60 15.50 -14.15 0.63
C GLU A 60 15.07 -13.29 -0.57
N GLU A 61 13.96 -13.64 -1.20
CA GLU A 61 13.30 -12.82 -2.22
C GLU A 61 12.06 -12.12 -1.66
N GLN A 62 11.87 -10.86 -2.06
CA GLN A 62 10.73 -10.04 -1.64
C GLN A 62 9.38 -10.66 -2.05
N ARG A 63 8.42 -10.72 -1.12
CA ARG A 63 7.05 -11.17 -1.43
C ARG A 63 6.34 -10.18 -2.33
N ASN A 64 6.13 -10.59 -3.57
CA ASN A 64 5.40 -9.83 -4.57
C ASN A 64 4.03 -10.46 -4.85
N THR A 65 2.97 -9.70 -4.60
CA THR A 65 1.59 -10.06 -4.96
C THR A 65 1.29 -9.59 -6.38
N MET A 66 0.76 -10.50 -7.22
CA MET A 66 0.31 -10.16 -8.57
C MET A 66 -1.09 -9.56 -8.51
N VAL A 67 -1.22 -8.28 -8.89
CA VAL A 67 -2.49 -7.54 -8.86
C VAL A 67 -2.94 -7.23 -10.28
N ALA A 68 -4.04 -7.87 -10.70
CA ALA A 68 -4.72 -7.57 -11.95
C ALA A 68 -5.49 -6.26 -11.83
N GLN A 69 -5.35 -5.37 -12.82
CA GLN A 69 -6.03 -4.08 -12.85
C GLN A 69 -6.40 -3.68 -14.29
N PRO A 70 -7.43 -2.86 -14.48
CA PRO A 70 -7.73 -2.32 -15.80
C PRO A 70 -6.65 -1.32 -16.23
N LYS A 71 -6.22 -1.44 -17.47
CA LYS A 71 -5.33 -0.54 -18.19
C LYS A 71 -6.10 0.07 -19.35
N PHE A 72 -6.25 1.38 -19.30
CA PHE A 72 -6.89 2.13 -20.38
C PHE A 72 -5.84 2.54 -21.40
N THR A 73 -5.96 2.00 -22.61
CA THR A 73 -5.05 2.31 -23.72
C THR A 73 -5.84 3.05 -24.81
N ARG A 74 -5.35 4.23 -25.20
CA ARG A 74 -5.96 5.01 -26.29
C ARG A 74 -5.24 4.74 -27.60
N ASP A 75 -5.99 4.40 -28.63
CA ASP A 75 -5.48 4.35 -30.00
C ASP A 75 -5.16 5.78 -30.49
N VAL A 76 -3.93 6.01 -30.95
CA VAL A 76 -3.46 7.35 -31.34
C VAL A 76 -4.18 7.87 -32.59
N LYS A 77 -4.54 6.98 -33.53
CA LYS A 77 -5.16 7.37 -34.80
C LYS A 77 -6.67 7.49 -34.65
N THR A 78 -7.31 6.45 -34.14
CA THR A 78 -8.77 6.38 -34.07
C THR A 78 -9.33 7.11 -32.84
N LYS A 79 -8.49 7.44 -31.86
CA LYS A 79 -8.85 8.05 -30.57
C LYS A 79 -9.77 7.21 -29.68
N TRP A 80 -10.07 5.97 -30.07
CA TRP A 80 -10.83 5.04 -29.26
C TRP A 80 -10.04 4.59 -28.03
N ILE A 81 -10.72 4.47 -26.89
CA ILE A 81 -10.17 3.96 -25.64
C ILE A 81 -10.56 2.49 -25.52
N ARG A 82 -9.57 1.63 -25.26
CA ARG A 82 -9.78 0.21 -24.98
C ARG A 82 -9.34 -0.07 -23.54
N THR A 83 -10.09 -0.94 -22.88
CA THR A 83 -9.78 -1.42 -21.54
C THR A 83 -9.16 -2.80 -21.65
N GLU A 84 -7.91 -2.94 -21.23
CA GLU A 84 -7.17 -4.20 -21.17
C GLU A 84 -6.92 -4.57 -19.71
N THR A 85 -6.67 -5.84 -19.41
CA THR A 85 -6.21 -6.24 -18.08
C THR A 85 -4.69 -6.24 -18.04
N GLN A 86 -4.09 -5.46 -17.13
CA GLN A 86 -2.66 -5.49 -16.83
C GLN A 86 -2.43 -6.09 -15.45
N VAL A 87 -1.45 -6.97 -15.34
CA VAL A 87 -1.01 -7.49 -14.03
C VAL A 87 0.23 -6.73 -13.59
N LYS A 88 0.21 -6.16 -12.38
CA LYS A 88 1.36 -5.48 -11.77
C LYS A 88 1.83 -6.23 -10.52
N LYS A 89 3.13 -6.22 -10.29
CA LYS A 89 3.74 -6.73 -9.05
C LYS A 89 3.59 -5.67 -7.95
N TYR A 90 3.08 -6.09 -6.80
CA TYR A 90 2.94 -5.28 -5.59
C TYR A 90 3.77 -5.89 -4.46
N GLY A 91 4.63 -5.09 -3.83
CA GLY A 91 5.52 -5.53 -2.76
C GLY A 91 5.88 -4.41 -1.79
N LEU A 92 6.54 -4.76 -0.68
CA LEU A 92 7.03 -3.84 0.33
C LEU A 92 8.24 -3.03 -0.18
N VAL A 93 8.07 -1.75 -0.51
CA VAL A 93 9.11 -0.92 -1.16
C VAL A 93 10.05 -0.22 -0.16
N PHE A 94 10.18 -0.76 1.05
CA PHE A 94 11.13 -0.23 2.02
C PHE A 94 12.47 -0.97 1.89
N ASP A 95 13.39 -0.39 1.12
CA ASP A 95 14.75 -0.95 0.95
C ASP A 95 15.65 -0.77 2.18
N LYS A 96 15.23 0.02 3.19
CA LYS A 96 16.12 0.51 4.26
C LYS A 96 16.15 -0.29 5.56
N ARG A 97 15.48 -1.44 5.66
CA ARG A 97 15.45 -2.18 6.93
C ARG A 97 16.60 -3.20 7.02
N ALA A 98 17.80 -2.72 7.31
CA ALA A 98 18.68 -3.49 8.18
C ALA A 98 18.17 -3.27 9.61
N LEU A 99 17.33 -4.18 10.09
CA LEU A 99 17.03 -4.24 11.52
C LEU A 99 18.29 -4.77 12.19
N ASP A 100 19.07 -3.88 12.79
CA ASP A 100 20.14 -4.30 13.67
C ASP A 100 19.48 -4.86 14.94
N GLU A 101 19.64 -6.17 15.18
CA GLU A 101 19.09 -6.86 16.35
C GLU A 101 19.53 -6.19 17.67
N THR A 102 20.66 -5.47 17.64
CA THR A 102 21.19 -4.69 18.75
C THR A 102 20.42 -3.42 19.10
N TYR A 103 19.58 -2.88 18.21
CA TYR A 103 18.77 -1.67 18.43
C TYR A 103 17.28 -1.95 18.67
N LEU A 104 16.90 -3.22 18.82
CA LEU A 104 15.53 -3.60 19.12
C LEU A 104 15.19 -3.25 20.60
N PHE A 105 14.22 -2.35 20.77
CA PHE A 105 13.48 -2.07 22.02
C PHE A 105 14.18 -1.22 23.11
N LYS A 106 14.47 0.05 22.83
CA LYS A 106 14.43 1.08 23.89
C LYS A 106 13.38 2.14 23.55
N SER A 107 12.15 1.95 24.01
CA SER A 107 11.26 3.08 24.25
C SER A 107 11.68 3.71 25.58
N TYR A 108 12.26 4.90 25.54
CA TYR A 108 12.51 5.65 26.76
C TYR A 108 11.19 6.19 27.32
N PRO A 109 11.02 6.21 28.66
CA PRO A 109 9.82 6.72 29.32
C PRO A 109 9.59 8.22 29.05
#